data_AF-A0A9D5CX80-F1
#
_entry.id   AF-A0A9D5CX80-F1
#
_cell.length_a   1.000
_cell.length_b   1.000
_cell.length_c   1.000
_cell.angle_alpha   90.00
_cell.angle_beta   90.00
_cell.angle_gamma   90.00
#
_symmetry.space_group_name_H-M   'P 1'
#
loop_
_entity.id
_entity.type
_entity.pdbx_description
1 polymer ?
#
loop_
_entity_poly.entity_id
_entity_poly.type
_entity_poly.pdbx_seq_one_letter_code
_entity_poly.pdbx_strand_id
1 'polypeptide(L)'
;MVPIKSDIGGNISRLEAKYNCDPSKFNHLYSMVHAEVETKTANASSSCTNGLLWLTRAMDIIVELFHNLHEHPDWTLSQACIDSYDKTLKKWHGWIASTTFMVALKLAPDRKKFLEAVGGSGDLNGNMEKFCSTFAPLLKENHEFLASVGIDDLKAS
;
A
#
# COMPACT_ATOMS: atom_id res chain seq x y z
N MET A 1 10.66 3.99 -11.37
CA MET A 1 9.27 3.63 -10.99
C MET A 1 8.79 2.28 -11.54
N VAL A 2 9.35 1.74 -12.64
CA VAL A 2 8.91 0.45 -13.23
C VAL A 2 8.79 -0.71 -12.21
N PRO A 3 9.73 -0.90 -11.26
CA PRO A 3 9.61 -1.97 -10.27
C PRO A 3 8.42 -1.81 -9.31
N ILE A 4 8.19 -0.59 -8.79
CA ILE A 4 7.06 -0.30 -7.89
C ILE A 4 5.72 -0.49 -8.63
N LYS A 5 5.62 0.02 -9.86
CA LYS A 5 4.43 -0.16 -10.69
C LYS A 5 4.15 -1.63 -10.98
N SER A 6 5.20 -2.40 -11.28
CA SER A 6 5.07 -3.83 -11.54
C SER A 6 4.63 -4.62 -10.30
N ASP A 7 5.13 -4.25 -9.12
CA ASP A 7 4.77 -4.90 -7.86
C ASP A 7 3.29 -4.67 -7.52
N ILE A 8 2.86 -3.39 -7.52
CA ILE A 8 1.45 -3.02 -7.30
C ILE A 8 0.55 -3.71 -8.34
N GLY A 9 0.93 -3.66 -9.62
CA GLY A 9 0.18 -4.31 -10.69
C GLY A 9 0.06 -5.82 -10.51
N GLY A 10 1.14 -6.49 -10.09
CA GLY A 10 1.14 -7.92 -9.81
C GLY A 10 0.21 -8.29 -8.66
N ASN A 11 0.16 -7.49 -7.59
CA ASN A 11 -0.75 -7.72 -6.47
C ASN A 11 -2.22 -7.54 -6.87
N ILE A 12 -2.53 -6.53 -7.69
CA ILE A 12 -3.87 -6.32 -8.25
C ILE A 12 -4.27 -7.49 -9.14
N SER A 13 -3.41 -7.92 -10.06
CA SER A 13 -3.69 -9.03 -10.97
C SER A 13 -3.96 -10.36 -10.24
N ARG A 14 -3.34 -10.60 -9.07
CA ARG A 14 -3.65 -11.78 -8.24
C ARG A 14 -5.06 -11.74 -7.67
N LEU A 15 -5.51 -10.57 -7.21
CA LEU A 15 -6.88 -10.36 -6.72
C LEU A 15 -7.90 -10.50 -7.86
N GLU A 16 -7.62 -9.90 -9.02
CA GLU A 16 -8.46 -10.01 -10.22
C GLU A 16 -8.56 -11.46 -10.70
N ALA A 17 -7.44 -12.20 -10.74
CA ALA A 17 -7.44 -13.60 -11.13
C ALA A 17 -8.29 -14.47 -10.17
N LYS A 18 -8.27 -14.17 -8.87
CA LYS A 18 -9.11 -14.85 -7.89
C LYS A 18 -10.58 -14.49 -8.06
N TYR A 19 -10.92 -13.22 -8.26
CA TYR A 19 -12.29 -12.79 -8.58
C TYR A 19 -12.82 -13.52 -9.83
N ASN A 20 -12.02 -13.56 -10.90
CA ASN A 20 -12.43 -14.13 -12.18
C ASN A 20 -12.61 -15.65 -12.16
N CYS A 21 -12.06 -16.38 -11.17
CA CYS A 21 -12.23 -17.83 -11.12
C CYS A 21 -13.62 -18.24 -10.59
N ASP A 22 -14.23 -17.41 -9.74
CA ASP A 22 -15.63 -17.55 -9.29
C ASP A 22 -16.14 -16.20 -8.75
N PRO A 23 -16.68 -15.31 -9.61
CA PRO A 23 -17.15 -13.99 -9.19
C PRO A 23 -18.26 -14.02 -8.14
N SER A 24 -19.05 -15.11 -8.09
CA SER A 24 -20.13 -15.25 -7.12
C SER A 24 -19.59 -15.51 -5.71
N LYS A 25 -18.50 -16.29 -5.61
CA LYS A 25 -17.84 -16.63 -4.36
C LYS A 25 -16.84 -15.57 -3.91
N PHE A 26 -16.16 -14.93 -4.86
CA PHE A 26 -15.02 -14.04 -4.62
C PHE A 26 -15.36 -12.57 -4.88
N ASN A 27 -16.61 -12.15 -4.69
CA ASN A 27 -17.05 -10.76 -4.81
C ASN A 27 -16.52 -9.83 -3.69
N HIS A 28 -15.99 -10.38 -2.60
CA HIS A 28 -15.42 -9.65 -1.47
C HIS A 28 -13.98 -10.07 -1.21
N LEU A 29 -13.12 -9.11 -0.83
CA LEU A 29 -11.70 -9.38 -0.56
C LEU A 29 -11.50 -10.45 0.53
N TYR A 30 -12.30 -10.39 1.59
CA TYR A 30 -12.15 -11.32 2.72
C TYR A 30 -12.60 -12.75 2.38
N SER A 31 -13.53 -12.93 1.44
CA SER A 31 -13.90 -14.27 0.98
C SER A 31 -12.78 -14.93 0.17
N MET A 32 -11.99 -14.13 -0.56
CA MET A 32 -10.77 -14.61 -1.23
C MET A 32 -9.74 -15.13 -0.21
N VAL A 33 -9.51 -14.36 0.85
CA VAL A 33 -8.56 -14.70 1.92
C VAL A 33 -9.01 -15.94 2.69
N HIS A 34 -10.27 -15.98 3.13
CA HIS A 34 -10.80 -17.15 3.84
C HIS A 34 -10.62 -18.43 3.03
N ALA A 35 -10.90 -18.41 1.73
CA ALA A 35 -10.70 -19.58 0.88
C ALA A 35 -9.23 -20.02 0.82
N GLU A 36 -8.26 -19.09 0.77
CA GLU A 36 -6.84 -19.46 0.79
C GLU A 36 -6.33 -19.89 2.17
N VAL A 37 -6.94 -19.39 3.26
CA VAL A 37 -6.65 -19.84 4.62
C VAL A 37 -7.15 -21.27 4.82
N GLU A 38 -8.38 -21.57 4.40
CA GLU A 38 -8.98 -22.91 4.44
C GLU A 38 -8.16 -23.93 3.66
N THR A 39 -7.64 -23.55 2.48
CA THR A 39 -6.78 -24.41 1.65
C THR A 39 -5.31 -24.37 2.02
N LYS A 40 -4.92 -23.63 3.06
CA LYS A 40 -3.53 -23.46 3.53
C LYS A 40 -2.57 -22.93 2.44
N THR A 41 -3.09 -22.09 1.55
CA THR A 41 -2.33 -21.44 0.47
C THR A 41 -2.13 -19.94 0.67
N ALA A 42 -2.67 -19.35 1.74
CA ALA A 42 -2.61 -17.91 2.00
C ALA A 42 -1.18 -17.34 2.09
N ASN A 43 -0.21 -18.11 2.61
CA ASN A 43 1.20 -17.69 2.73
C ASN A 43 2.04 -17.88 1.46
N ALA A 44 1.47 -18.43 0.38
CA ALA A 44 2.21 -18.56 -0.87
C ALA A 44 2.53 -17.17 -1.44
N SER A 45 3.74 -16.97 -1.98
CA SER A 45 4.14 -15.69 -2.56
C SER A 45 3.24 -15.23 -3.71
N SER A 46 2.59 -16.17 -4.39
CA SER A 46 1.64 -15.95 -5.48
C SER A 46 0.17 -15.83 -5.03
N SER A 47 -0.12 -15.97 -3.73
CA SER A 47 -1.48 -15.95 -3.22
C SER A 47 -2.12 -14.56 -3.37
N CYS A 48 -3.45 -14.52 -3.51
CA CYS A 48 -4.16 -13.25 -3.53
C CYS A 48 -4.18 -12.59 -2.14
N THR A 49 -4.11 -13.39 -1.06
CA THR A 49 -3.95 -12.89 0.32
C THR A 49 -2.64 -12.12 0.48
N ASN A 50 -1.53 -12.64 -0.02
CA ASN A 50 -0.25 -11.93 -0.03
C ASN A 50 -0.35 -10.65 -0.86
N GLY A 51 -1.07 -10.68 -1.99
CA GLY A 51 -1.39 -9.49 -2.78
C GLY A 51 -2.15 -8.42 -1.97
N LEU A 52 -3.20 -8.80 -1.24
CA LEU A 52 -3.99 -7.90 -0.40
C LEU A 52 -3.13 -7.29 0.73
N LEU A 53 -2.29 -8.10 1.38
CA LEU A 53 -1.40 -7.63 2.44
C LEU A 53 -0.45 -6.54 1.92
N TRP A 54 0.24 -6.79 0.81
CA TRP A 54 1.21 -5.84 0.26
C TRP A 54 0.54 -4.60 -0.31
N LEU A 55 -0.65 -4.71 -0.90
CA LEU A 55 -1.45 -3.54 -1.30
C LEU A 55 -1.88 -2.70 -0.09
N THR A 56 -2.33 -3.34 0.98
CA THR A 56 -2.71 -2.64 2.22
C THR A 56 -1.52 -1.84 2.77
N ARG A 57 -0.34 -2.46 2.87
CA ARG A 57 0.89 -1.79 3.34
C ARG A 57 1.41 -0.71 2.40
N ALA A 58 1.26 -0.88 1.09
CA ALA A 58 1.60 0.16 0.12
C ALA A 58 0.67 1.38 0.26
N MET A 59 -0.62 1.15 0.52
CA MET A 59 -1.59 2.20 0.77
C MET A 59 -1.35 2.92 2.10
N ASP A 60 -0.85 2.23 3.14
CA ASP A 60 -0.43 2.89 4.40
C ASP A 60 0.61 3.98 4.12
N ILE A 61 1.61 3.70 3.29
CA ILE A 61 2.60 4.70 2.87
C ILE A 61 1.93 5.89 2.20
N ILE A 62 0.98 5.66 1.30
CA ILE A 62 0.35 6.72 0.50
C ILE A 62 -0.51 7.61 1.39
N VAL A 63 -1.27 7.01 2.30
CA VAL A 63 -2.06 7.74 3.30
C VAL A 63 -1.15 8.57 4.20
N GLU A 64 -0.09 7.97 4.77
CA GLU A 64 0.85 8.68 5.64
C GLU A 64 1.61 9.78 4.87
N LEU A 65 1.92 9.56 3.59
CA LEU A 65 2.59 10.56 2.74
C LEU A 65 1.69 11.77 2.51
N PHE A 66 0.42 11.57 2.18
CA PHE A 66 -0.50 12.68 2.00
C PHE A 66 -0.85 13.38 3.31
N HIS A 67 -0.92 12.63 4.42
CA HIS A 67 -1.03 13.23 5.75
C HIS A 67 0.16 14.15 6.05
N ASN A 68 1.40 13.65 5.89
CA ASN A 68 2.61 14.44 6.10
C ASN A 68 2.70 15.66 5.16
N LEU A 69 2.34 15.52 3.89
CA LEU A 69 2.34 16.63 2.94
C LEU A 69 1.30 17.69 3.29
N HIS A 70 0.16 17.29 3.88
CA HIS A 70 -0.87 18.22 4.34
C HIS A 70 -0.45 18.95 5.62
N GLU A 71 0.00 18.22 6.64
CA GLU A 71 0.37 18.78 7.96
C GLU A 71 1.66 19.60 7.94
N HIS A 72 2.59 19.27 7.04
CA HIS A 72 3.91 19.88 6.97
C HIS A 72 4.14 20.56 5.61
N PRO A 73 3.61 21.78 5.42
CA PRO A 73 3.74 22.51 4.15
C PRO A 73 5.19 22.88 3.81
N ASP A 74 6.06 22.95 4.80
CA ASP A 74 7.48 23.30 4.72
C ASP A 74 8.41 22.10 4.43
N TRP A 75 7.92 20.87 4.60
CA TRP A 75 8.72 19.67 4.32
C TRP A 75 8.98 19.48 2.84
N THR A 76 10.19 19.00 2.50
CA THR A 76 10.48 18.44 1.18
C THR A 76 9.71 17.13 0.96
N LEU A 77 9.51 16.74 -0.31
CA LEU A 77 8.91 15.43 -0.62
C LEU A 77 9.73 14.28 -0.02
N SER A 78 11.05 14.39 -0.03
CA SER A 78 11.91 13.36 0.52
C SER A 78 11.75 13.20 2.04
N GLN A 79 11.61 14.29 2.79
CA GLN A 79 11.33 14.23 4.22
C GLN A 79 10.00 13.53 4.48
N ALA A 80 8.94 13.92 3.78
CA ALA A 80 7.62 13.30 3.91
C ALA A 80 7.67 11.80 3.57
N CYS A 81 8.31 11.41 2.48
CA CYS A 81 8.45 10.00 2.09
C CYS A 81 9.26 9.16 3.09
N ILE A 82 10.36 9.69 3.64
CA ILE A 82 11.18 8.95 4.64
C ILE A 82 10.36 8.71 5.90
N ASP A 83 9.71 9.75 6.42
CA ASP A 83 8.90 9.65 7.62
C ASP A 83 7.74 8.66 7.43
N SER A 84 7.03 8.75 6.29
CA SER A 84 5.95 7.80 5.96
C SER A 84 6.44 6.37 5.85
N TYR A 85 7.60 6.14 5.22
CA TYR A 85 8.21 4.82 5.11
C TYR A 85 8.60 4.24 6.47
N ASP A 86 9.23 5.06 7.32
CA ASP A 86 9.68 4.66 8.65
C ASP A 86 8.52 4.26 9.56
N LYS A 87 7.39 4.97 9.50
CA LYS A 87 6.18 4.68 10.29
C LYS A 87 5.41 3.44 9.82
N THR A 88 5.49 3.08 8.53
CA THR A 88 4.58 2.11 7.92
C THR A 88 5.29 0.85 7.42
N LEU A 89 6.03 0.96 6.30
CA LEU A 89 6.50 -0.18 5.51
C LEU A 89 7.87 -0.70 5.95
N LYS A 90 8.71 0.13 6.56
CA LYS A 90 10.09 -0.21 6.90
C LYS A 90 10.22 -1.46 7.76
N LYS A 91 9.34 -1.64 8.75
CA LYS A 91 9.33 -2.84 9.62
C LYS A 91 9.11 -4.16 8.87
N TRP A 92 8.53 -4.09 7.67
CA TRP A 92 8.24 -5.24 6.81
C TRP A 92 9.30 -5.49 5.74
N HIS A 93 10.22 -4.54 5.54
CA HIS A 93 11.27 -4.61 4.54
C HIS A 93 12.57 -5.14 5.14
N GLY A 94 13.12 -6.19 4.53
CA GLY A 94 14.51 -6.57 4.71
C GLY A 94 15.47 -5.52 4.16
N TRP A 95 16.78 -5.80 4.26
CA TRP A 95 17.82 -4.84 3.88
C TRP A 95 17.81 -4.54 2.37
N ILE A 96 17.42 -5.50 1.53
CA ILE A 96 17.36 -5.33 0.06
C ILE A 96 16.21 -4.39 -0.29
N ALA A 97 15.00 -4.68 0.20
CA ALA A 97 13.84 -3.83 -0.03
C ALA A 97 14.03 -2.42 0.54
N SER A 98 14.64 -2.29 1.73
CA SER A 98 14.96 -0.99 2.35
C SER A 98 15.96 -0.18 1.52
N THR A 99 17.01 -0.83 1.01
CA THR A 99 18.00 -0.17 0.14
C THR A 99 17.36 0.28 -1.17
N THR A 100 16.49 -0.55 -1.75
CA THR A 100 15.75 -0.23 -2.98
C THR A 100 14.88 1.01 -2.79
N PHE A 101 14.19 1.13 -1.65
CA PHE A 101 13.41 2.32 -1.31
C PHE A 101 14.28 3.58 -1.29
N MET A 102 15.43 3.54 -0.60
CA MET A 102 16.34 4.68 -0.52
C MET A 102 16.90 5.11 -1.88
N VAL A 103 17.11 4.16 -2.80
CA VAL A 103 17.51 4.47 -4.18
C VAL A 103 16.36 5.10 -4.96
N ALA A 104 15.14 4.57 -4.84
CA ALA A 104 13.96 5.14 -5.49
C ALA A 104 13.67 6.57 -5.02
N LEU A 105 13.88 6.85 -3.73
CA LEU A 105 13.71 8.18 -3.15
C LEU A 105 14.64 9.23 -3.76
N LYS A 106 15.87 8.87 -4.12
CA LYS A 106 16.81 9.77 -4.81
C LYS A 106 16.33 10.19 -6.21
N LEU A 107 15.37 9.46 -6.77
CA LEU A 107 14.74 9.76 -8.05
C LEU A 107 13.40 10.49 -7.89
N ALA A 108 12.97 10.78 -6.66
CA ALA A 108 11.75 11.51 -6.40
C ALA A 108 11.88 12.96 -6.93
N PRO A 109 10.81 13.53 -7.52
CA PRO A 109 10.81 14.91 -7.97
C PRO A 109 10.85 15.88 -6.78
N ASP A 110 11.00 17.17 -7.07
CA ASP A 110 10.74 18.19 -6.07
C ASP A 110 9.25 18.22 -5.67
N ARG A 111 8.98 18.69 -4.45
CA ARG A 111 7.62 18.76 -3.87
C ARG A 111 6.64 19.46 -4.80
N LYS A 112 7.04 20.59 -5.38
CA LYS A 112 6.15 21.41 -6.22
C LYS A 112 5.69 20.59 -7.43
N LYS A 113 6.62 19.98 -8.18
CA LYS A 113 6.26 19.12 -9.32
C LYS A 113 5.41 17.93 -8.94
N PHE A 114 5.66 17.33 -7.76
CA PHE A 114 4.83 16.24 -7.27
C PHE A 114 3.40 16.70 -7.00
N LEU A 115 3.22 17.79 -6.25
CA LEU A 115 1.91 18.35 -5.91
C LEU A 115 1.15 18.82 -7.16
N GLU A 116 1.83 19.41 -8.14
CA GLU A 116 1.24 19.76 -9.44
C GLU A 116 0.74 18.51 -10.19
N ALA A 117 1.49 17.41 -10.14
CA ALA A 117 1.10 16.16 -10.78
C ALA A 117 -0.09 15.47 -10.09
N VAL A 118 -0.23 15.58 -8.76
CA VAL A 118 -1.33 14.93 -8.02
C VAL A 118 -2.56 15.80 -7.83
N GLY A 119 -2.41 17.14 -7.77
CA GLY A 119 -3.50 18.06 -7.46
C GLY A 119 -4.37 18.48 -8.63
N GLY A 120 -3.86 18.38 -9.86
CA GLY A 120 -4.56 18.90 -11.03
C GLY A 120 -5.00 20.36 -10.83
N SER A 121 -6.25 20.69 -11.16
CA SER A 121 -6.84 22.03 -11.01
C SER A 121 -7.75 22.19 -9.78
N GLY A 122 -7.74 21.24 -8.84
CA GLY A 122 -8.68 21.18 -7.71
C GLY A 122 -8.10 21.66 -6.36
N ASP A 123 -8.92 21.58 -5.31
CA ASP A 123 -8.48 21.76 -3.92
C ASP A 123 -7.65 20.57 -3.45
N LEU A 124 -6.35 20.64 -3.69
CA LEU A 124 -5.42 19.57 -3.32
C LEU A 124 -5.39 19.30 -1.81
N ASN A 125 -5.49 20.33 -0.97
CA ASN A 125 -5.43 20.16 0.48
C ASN A 125 -6.68 19.44 1.00
N GLY A 126 -7.87 19.89 0.62
CA GLY A 126 -9.12 19.22 0.99
C GLY A 126 -9.20 17.80 0.41
N ASN A 127 -8.65 17.56 -0.77
CA ASN A 127 -8.59 16.21 -1.36
C ASN A 127 -7.65 15.27 -0.59
N MET A 128 -6.48 15.76 -0.14
CA MET A 128 -5.56 14.96 0.69
C MET A 128 -6.19 14.62 2.03
N GLU A 129 -6.79 15.61 2.71
CA GLU A 129 -7.47 15.40 4.01
C GLU A 129 -8.62 14.39 3.88
N LYS A 130 -9.48 14.55 2.87
CA LYS A 130 -10.58 13.64 2.59
C LYS A 130 -10.10 12.23 2.26
N PHE A 131 -9.05 12.10 1.45
CA PHE A 131 -8.46 10.81 1.12
C PHE A 131 -7.97 10.10 2.38
N CYS A 132 -7.19 10.79 3.22
CA CYS A 132 -6.63 10.20 4.44
C CYS A 132 -7.73 9.78 5.42
N SER A 133 -8.71 10.65 5.68
CA SER A 133 -9.82 10.36 6.59
C SER A 133 -10.74 9.23 6.11
N THR A 134 -10.87 9.04 4.79
CA THR A 134 -11.72 7.99 4.21
C THR A 134 -10.98 6.65 4.13
N PHE A 135 -9.71 6.64 3.73
CA PHE A 135 -8.95 5.39 3.52
C PHE A 135 -8.36 4.81 4.80
N ALA A 136 -7.92 5.64 5.75
CA ALA A 136 -7.27 5.14 6.98
C ALA A 136 -8.14 4.11 7.75
N PRO A 137 -9.47 4.31 7.92
CA PRO A 137 -10.32 3.30 8.56
C PRO A 137 -10.39 1.97 7.78
N LEU A 138 -10.42 2.02 6.44
CA LEU A 138 -10.45 0.82 5.60
C LEU A 138 -9.15 0.02 5.70
N LEU A 139 -8.00 0.71 5.75
CA LEU A 139 -6.70 0.06 5.93
C LEU A 139 -6.60 -0.56 7.33
N LYS A 140 -7.11 0.12 8.35
CA LYS A 140 -7.19 -0.43 9.71
C LYS A 140 -8.01 -1.72 9.73
N GLU A 141 -9.18 -1.72 9.09
CA GLU A 141 -10.03 -2.92 8.97
C GLU A 141 -9.30 -4.07 8.27
N ASN A 142 -8.60 -3.78 7.17
CA ASN A 142 -7.79 -4.78 6.46
C ASN A 142 -6.69 -5.36 7.37
N HIS A 143 -5.96 -4.53 8.12
CA HIS A 143 -4.92 -5.01 9.05
C HIS A 143 -5.51 -5.87 10.16
N GLU A 144 -6.61 -5.44 10.78
CA GLU A 144 -7.30 -6.22 11.82
C GLU A 144 -7.78 -7.57 11.29
N PHE A 145 -8.33 -7.59 10.08
CA PHE A 145 -8.74 -8.81 9.40
C PHE A 145 -7.55 -9.74 9.11
N LEU A 146 -6.48 -9.23 8.49
CA LEU A 146 -5.29 -10.02 8.13
C LEU A 146 -4.57 -10.57 9.37
N ALA A 147 -4.55 -9.81 10.47
CA ALA A 147 -4.05 -10.27 11.76
C ALA A 147 -4.93 -11.40 12.34
N SER A 148 -6.26 -11.28 12.24
CA SER A 148 -7.19 -12.31 12.73
C SER A 148 -7.02 -13.68 12.05
N VAL A 149 -6.44 -13.71 10.84
CA VAL A 149 -6.12 -14.93 10.09
C VAL A 149 -4.62 -15.28 10.09
N GLY A 150 -3.79 -14.54 10.83
CA GLY A 150 -2.36 -14.83 11.03
C GLY A 150 -1.46 -14.54 9.82
N ILE A 151 -1.80 -13.54 9.00
CA ILE A 151 -1.07 -13.19 7.77
C ILE A 151 -0.37 -11.82 7.87
N ASP A 152 -0.52 -11.09 8.96
CA ASP A 152 0.00 -9.72 9.13
C ASP A 152 1.52 -9.62 9.35
N ASP A 153 2.20 -10.72 9.66
CA ASP A 153 3.63 -10.73 10.02
C ASP A 153 4.60 -11.04 8.85
N LEU A 154 4.11 -11.26 7.63
CA LEU A 154 4.97 -11.58 6.48
C LEU A 154 5.94 -10.44 6.17
N LYS A 155 7.20 -10.77 5.85
CA LYS A 155 8.25 -9.79 5.50
C LYS A 155 8.78 -9.98 4.08
N ALA A 156 9.15 -8.88 3.44
CA ALA A 156 9.90 -8.90 2.19
C ALA A 156 11.39 -9.08 2.49
N SER A 157 12.08 -9.83 1.64
CA SER A 157 13.55 -9.99 1.71
C SER A 157 14.30 -8.69 1.39
#